data_AF-A0A851RPB2-F1
#
_entry.id   AF-A0A851RPB2-F1
#
_cell.length_a   1.000
_cell.length_b   1.000
_cell.length_c   1.000
_cell.angle_alpha   90.00
_cell.angle_beta   90.00
_cell.angle_gamma   90.00
#
_symmetry.space_group_name_H-M   'P 1'
#
loop_
_entity.id
_entity.type
_entity.pdbx_description
1 polymer ?
#
loop_
_entity_poly.entity_id
_entity_poly.type
_entity_poly.pdbx_seq_one_letter_code
_entity_poly.pdbx_strand_id
1 'polypeptide(L)'
;GSGVLNGSWGVTRGGPGDGTGGPRVPPGCLGLLSGGSGDLSSSPPRDPRTPKVLLAPPPCAPPTPPPFLLTLVPSAPAHLERRLAVRDTWGGPWRRSGTPPGRTVFVLGVPAGAEGQRRLLRESRQHGDILQGDFADSYANLTRKTLLLLRWARACCAGARFLLKADDDAFVDAPAVATYLAAWPAAPPRLYLGRVHWGVAPNRDPRSRHHVPERVFAGSRYPPYCSGTAYVLSRQAAGAVLAAGRGAPLALPEDVWVGLGARGAGVAP
;
A
#
# COMPACT_ATOMS: atom_id res chain seq x y z
N GLY A 1 -30.25 25.05 5.65
CA GLY A 1 -30.82 23.74 5.26
C GLY A 1 -29.70 22.83 4.86
N SER A 2 -29.31 21.94 5.76
CA SER A 2 -28.18 21.02 5.68
C SER A 2 -28.56 19.76 4.90
N GLY A 3 -27.71 19.34 3.95
CA GLY A 3 -27.85 18.08 3.23
C GLY A 3 -26.48 17.48 2.95
N VAL A 4 -25.99 16.64 3.86
CA VAL A 4 -24.80 15.80 3.68
C VAL A 4 -25.29 14.45 3.15
N LEU A 5 -25.05 14.17 1.87
CA LEU A 5 -25.30 12.84 1.30
C LEU A 5 -24.04 11.97 1.45
N ASN A 6 -24.17 10.99 2.34
CA ASN A 6 -23.24 9.90 2.58
C ASN A 6 -23.05 9.05 1.32
N GLY A 7 -21.87 9.10 0.72
CA GLY A 7 -21.39 8.08 -0.22
C GLY A 7 -20.58 7.01 0.51
N SER A 8 -21.22 6.28 1.42
CA SER A 8 -20.71 5.02 1.97
C SER A 8 -21.26 3.91 1.09
N TRP A 9 -20.42 2.99 0.63
CA TRP A 9 -20.91 1.70 0.18
C TRP A 9 -21.69 1.08 1.34
N GLY A 10 -22.99 0.90 1.17
CA GLY A 10 -23.86 0.32 2.18
C GLY A 10 -23.41 -1.12 2.47
N VAL A 11 -22.99 -1.38 3.71
CA VAL A 11 -22.78 -2.73 4.21
C VAL A 11 -24.14 -3.26 4.62
N THR A 12 -24.80 -4.01 3.76
CA THR A 12 -26.00 -4.76 4.16
C THR A 12 -25.56 -6.03 4.90
N ARG A 13 -26.00 -6.18 6.16
CA ARG A 13 -25.98 -7.48 6.85
C ARG A 13 -27.08 -8.34 6.19
N GLY A 14 -26.69 -9.29 5.35
CA GLY A 14 -27.64 -10.24 4.76
C GLY A 14 -28.20 -11.18 5.83
N GLY A 15 -29.52 -11.11 6.06
CA GLY A 15 -30.28 -12.19 6.67
C GLY A 15 -30.45 -13.37 5.71
N PRO A 16 -30.81 -14.56 6.20
CA PRO A 16 -30.83 -15.77 5.39
C PRO A 16 -32.09 -15.79 4.52
N GLY A 17 -31.95 -15.49 3.23
CA GLY A 17 -33.03 -15.65 2.26
C GLY A 17 -33.07 -14.62 1.13
N ASP A 18 -31.96 -14.39 0.43
CA ASP A 18 -32.02 -13.89 -0.96
C ASP A 18 -30.75 -14.29 -1.72
N GLY A 19 -30.93 -14.85 -2.92
CA GLY A 19 -29.88 -15.42 -3.77
C GLY A 19 -29.01 -14.40 -4.52
N THR A 20 -29.00 -13.14 -4.08
CA THR A 20 -28.19 -12.07 -4.66
C THR A 20 -26.99 -11.79 -3.76
N GLY A 21 -26.02 -12.71 -3.77
CA GLY A 21 -24.78 -12.57 -3.01
C GLY A 21 -23.96 -11.37 -3.48
N GLY A 22 -24.13 -10.21 -2.83
CA GLY A 22 -23.27 -9.05 -3.02
C GLY A 22 -21.78 -9.40 -2.86
N PRO A 23 -20.86 -8.54 -3.36
CA PRO A 23 -19.43 -8.84 -3.36
C PRO A 23 -18.94 -9.26 -1.97
N ARG A 24 -18.42 -10.49 -1.85
CA ARG A 24 -17.94 -11.04 -0.58
C ARG A 24 -16.64 -10.36 -0.20
N VAL A 25 -16.71 -9.33 0.64
CA VAL A 25 -15.53 -8.67 1.19
C VAL A 25 -14.86 -9.61 2.21
N PRO A 26 -13.54 -9.86 2.12
CA PRO A 26 -12.84 -10.70 3.09
C PRO A 26 -13.00 -10.15 4.52
N PRO A 27 -13.20 -11.00 5.56
CA PRO A 27 -13.38 -10.53 6.94
C PRO A 27 -12.24 -9.63 7.44
N GLY A 28 -10.99 -9.95 7.08
CA GLY A 28 -9.83 -9.11 7.40
C GLY A 28 -9.86 -7.75 6.71
N CYS A 29 -10.42 -7.67 5.49
CA CYS A 29 -10.63 -6.41 4.79
C CYS A 29 -11.74 -5.59 5.45
N LEU A 30 -12.87 -6.20 5.81
CA LEU A 30 -13.94 -5.56 6.58
C LEU A 30 -13.37 -4.97 7.88
N GLY A 31 -12.60 -5.73 8.67
CA GLY A 31 -11.98 -5.21 9.89
C GLY A 31 -11.06 -4.00 9.66
N LEU A 32 -10.34 -3.95 8.53
CA LEU A 32 -9.51 -2.81 8.17
C LEU A 32 -10.34 -1.58 7.76
N LEU A 33 -11.43 -1.78 7.04
CA LEU A 33 -12.30 -0.72 6.49
C LEU A 33 -13.34 -0.21 7.48
N SER A 34 -13.88 -1.08 8.33
CA SER A 34 -14.88 -0.79 9.37
C SER A 34 -14.32 -0.01 10.56
N GLY A 35 -13.09 0.50 10.47
CA GLY A 35 -12.47 1.38 11.43
C GLY A 35 -13.25 2.68 11.73
N GLY A 36 -14.46 2.88 11.19
CA GLY A 36 -15.29 4.08 11.32
C GLY A 36 -16.67 3.95 11.98
N SER A 37 -17.34 2.79 12.05
CA SER A 37 -18.79 2.80 12.39
C SER A 37 -19.40 1.50 12.96
N GLY A 38 -18.79 0.83 13.94
CA GLY A 38 -19.37 -0.38 14.53
C GLY A 38 -19.02 -0.60 16.00
N ASP A 39 -20.06 -0.86 16.81
CA ASP A 39 -20.15 -1.21 18.24
C ASP A 39 -18.87 -1.34 19.09
N LEU A 40 -18.85 -0.54 20.17
CA LEU A 40 -17.78 -0.39 21.18
C LEU A 40 -17.81 -1.48 22.27
N SER A 41 -17.77 -2.78 21.94
CA SER A 41 -17.73 -3.80 23.01
C SER A 41 -16.79 -4.99 22.84
N SER A 42 -16.07 -5.17 21.72
CA SER A 42 -15.13 -6.32 21.62
C SER A 42 -14.00 -6.19 20.60
N SER A 43 -13.66 -4.98 20.16
CA SER A 43 -12.48 -4.81 19.30
C SER A 43 -11.19 -4.91 20.14
N PRO A 44 -10.18 -5.70 19.73
CA PRO A 44 -8.86 -5.61 20.36
C PRO A 44 -8.35 -4.16 20.28
N PRO A 45 -7.57 -3.69 21.26
CA PRO A 45 -7.06 -2.32 21.28
C PRO A 45 -6.33 -2.00 19.98
N ARG A 46 -6.75 -0.92 19.32
CA ARG A 46 -6.18 -0.51 18.03
C ARG A 46 -4.75 -0.03 18.25
N ASP A 47 -3.82 -0.59 17.48
CA ASP A 47 -2.44 -0.13 17.45
C ASP A 47 -2.42 1.34 16.94
N PRO A 48 -2.02 2.32 17.77
CA PRO A 48 -2.00 3.74 17.39
C PRO A 48 -1.03 4.05 16.24
N ARG A 49 -0.16 3.08 15.91
CA ARG A 49 0.75 3.15 14.76
C ARG A 49 0.04 2.87 13.44
N THR A 50 -1.19 2.35 13.46
CA THR A 50 -1.93 1.94 12.27
C THR A 50 -2.90 3.03 11.85
N PRO A 51 -2.71 3.65 10.67
CA PRO A 51 -3.63 4.68 10.23
C PRO A 51 -5.02 4.10 9.93
N LYS A 52 -6.06 4.88 10.25
CA LYS A 52 -7.43 4.61 9.82
C LYS A 52 -7.52 4.75 8.30
N VAL A 53 -8.33 3.93 7.65
CA VAL A 53 -8.63 4.07 6.22
C VAL A 53 -9.80 5.04 6.05
N LEU A 54 -9.61 6.05 5.20
CA LEU A 54 -10.63 7.07 4.88
C LEU A 54 -11.32 6.79 3.55
N LEU A 55 -10.54 6.40 2.54
CA LEU A 55 -11.01 5.96 1.23
C LEU A 55 -10.30 4.66 0.89
N ALA A 56 -11.00 3.75 0.23
CA ALA A 56 -10.43 2.52 -0.25
C ALA A 56 -10.99 2.17 -1.62
N PRO A 57 -10.17 1.63 -2.53
CA PRO A 57 -10.67 1.07 -3.76
C PRO A 57 -11.37 -0.27 -3.46
N PRO A 58 -12.18 -0.81 -4.38
CA PRO A 58 -12.84 -2.09 -4.19
C PRO A 58 -11.84 -3.21 -3.83
N PRO A 59 -12.13 -4.11 -2.88
CA PRO A 59 -11.26 -5.26 -2.58
C PRO A 59 -11.03 -6.14 -3.81
N CYS A 60 -9.92 -6.88 -3.85
CA CYS A 60 -9.67 -7.90 -4.87
C CYS A 60 -10.41 -9.21 -4.52
N ALA A 61 -11.74 -9.13 -4.50
CA ALA A 61 -12.64 -10.23 -4.21
C ALA A 61 -13.68 -10.40 -5.33
N PRO A 62 -14.32 -11.58 -5.47
CA PRO A 62 -15.32 -11.81 -6.51
C PRO A 62 -16.38 -10.69 -6.59
N PRO A 63 -16.74 -10.21 -7.79
CA PRO A 63 -16.43 -10.80 -9.11
C PRO A 63 -15.03 -10.44 -9.67
N THR A 64 -14.26 -9.57 -9.02
CA THR A 64 -12.90 -9.20 -9.47
C THR A 64 -11.88 -10.23 -9.01
N PRO A 65 -11.25 -11.02 -9.92
CA PRO A 65 -10.19 -11.94 -9.54
C PRO A 65 -8.98 -11.17 -9.01
N PRO A 66 -8.20 -11.75 -8.09
CA PRO A 66 -6.98 -11.12 -7.62
C PRO A 66 -5.98 -10.93 -8.76
N PRO A 67 -5.30 -9.77 -8.85
CA PRO A 67 -4.29 -9.54 -9.87
C PRO A 67 -3.08 -10.45 -9.64
N PHE A 68 -2.34 -10.78 -10.69
CA PHE A 68 -1.02 -11.40 -10.53
C PHE A 68 -0.03 -10.40 -9.93
N LEU A 69 -0.02 -9.17 -10.45
CA LEU A 69 0.79 -8.04 -9.99
C LEU A 69 -0.10 -6.91 -9.46
N LEU A 70 0.01 -6.62 -8.16
CA LEU A 70 -0.61 -5.45 -7.54
C LEU A 70 0.41 -4.31 -7.45
N THR A 71 0.25 -3.28 -8.28
CA THR A 71 1.10 -2.09 -8.28
C THR A 71 0.55 -1.08 -7.28
N LEU A 72 1.35 -0.71 -6.29
CA LEU A 72 1.00 0.19 -5.20
C LEU A 72 1.88 1.44 -5.35
N VAL A 73 1.25 2.57 -5.64
CA VAL A 73 1.93 3.82 -5.98
C VAL A 73 1.71 4.84 -4.88
N PRO A 74 2.65 5.01 -3.93
CA PRO A 74 2.64 6.13 -3.01
C PRO A 74 2.64 7.45 -3.79
N SER A 75 1.62 8.27 -3.56
CA SER A 75 1.46 9.57 -4.22
C SER A 75 0.99 10.62 -3.20
N ALA A 76 1.03 11.90 -3.55
CA ALA A 76 0.52 12.98 -2.71
C ALA A 76 -0.77 13.58 -3.29
N PRO A 77 -1.73 14.09 -2.50
CA PRO A 77 -3.00 14.61 -3.02
C PRO A 77 -2.83 15.65 -4.13
N ALA A 78 -1.81 16.49 -4.03
CA ALA A 78 -1.47 17.52 -5.03
C ALA A 78 -0.94 16.94 -6.36
N HIS A 79 -0.50 15.69 -6.40
CA HIS A 79 0.12 15.06 -7.57
C HIS A 79 -0.91 14.41 -8.53
N LEU A 80 -2.05 15.07 -8.77
CA LEU A 80 -3.08 14.55 -9.68
C LEU A 80 -2.50 14.24 -11.06
N GLU A 81 -1.75 15.17 -11.65
CA GLU A 81 -1.15 15.01 -12.98
C GLU A 81 -0.17 13.83 -13.04
N ARG A 82 0.60 13.57 -11.97
CA ARG A 82 1.47 12.38 -11.93
C ARG A 82 0.66 11.10 -11.92
N ARG A 83 -0.43 11.05 -11.14
CA ARG A 83 -1.32 9.87 -11.14
C ARG A 83 -2.00 9.66 -12.48
N LEU A 84 -2.42 10.73 -13.16
CA LEU A 84 -2.95 10.66 -14.52
C LEU A 84 -1.89 10.12 -15.49
N ALA A 85 -0.66 10.65 -15.46
CA ALA A 85 0.43 10.13 -16.28
C ALA A 85 0.71 8.64 -16.02
N VAL A 86 0.72 8.19 -14.77
CA VAL A 86 0.85 6.77 -14.42
C VAL A 86 -0.31 5.94 -14.99
N ARG A 87 -1.56 6.41 -14.87
CA ARG A 87 -2.75 5.73 -15.42
C ARG A 87 -2.71 5.64 -16.95
N ASP A 88 -2.25 6.69 -17.62
CA ASP A 88 -2.23 6.79 -19.08
C ASP A 88 -1.01 6.07 -19.69
N THR A 89 -0.04 5.69 -18.86
CA THR A 89 1.18 4.99 -19.29
C THR A 89 1.32 3.62 -18.62
N TRP A 90 2.21 3.51 -17.64
CA TRP A 90 2.74 2.24 -17.16
C TRP A 90 1.94 1.56 -16.05
N GLY A 91 1.06 2.31 -15.38
CA GLY A 91 0.15 1.82 -14.34
C GLY A 91 -1.29 1.61 -14.83
N GLY A 92 -1.58 1.89 -16.10
CA GLY A 92 -2.89 1.67 -16.72
C GLY A 92 -3.19 0.20 -16.99
N PRO A 93 -4.44 -0.14 -17.39
CA PRO A 93 -4.78 -1.48 -17.85
C PRO A 93 -3.96 -1.85 -19.10
N TRP A 94 -3.24 -2.97 -19.06
CA TRP A 94 -2.55 -3.51 -20.24
C TRP A 94 -3.38 -4.59 -20.94
N ARG A 95 -3.37 -4.55 -22.28
CA ARG A 95 -4.10 -5.49 -23.17
C ARG A 95 -3.16 -6.39 -23.98
N ARG A 96 -2.00 -6.74 -23.42
CA ARG A 96 -1.06 -7.62 -24.11
C ARG A 96 -1.36 -9.08 -23.80
N SER A 97 -1.72 -9.85 -24.82
CA SER A 97 -1.98 -11.29 -24.71
C SER A 97 -0.80 -12.00 -24.03
N GLY A 98 -1.10 -12.96 -23.15
CA GLY A 98 -0.09 -13.69 -22.38
C GLY A 98 0.56 -12.92 -21.22
N THR A 99 0.26 -11.62 -21.04
CA THR A 99 0.74 -10.87 -19.86
C THR A 99 -0.17 -11.16 -18.68
N PRO A 100 0.37 -11.53 -17.50
CA PRO A 100 -0.44 -11.73 -16.31
C PRO A 100 -1.24 -10.47 -15.93
N PRO A 101 -2.45 -10.63 -15.37
CA PRO A 101 -3.28 -9.48 -15.01
C PRO A 101 -2.64 -8.66 -13.90
N GLY A 102 -2.80 -7.35 -13.94
CA GLY A 102 -2.39 -6.50 -12.83
C GLY A 102 -3.39 -5.39 -12.53
N ARG A 103 -3.13 -4.71 -11.43
CA ARG A 103 -3.99 -3.64 -10.92
C ARG A 103 -3.12 -2.61 -10.22
N THR A 104 -3.40 -1.34 -10.48
CA THR A 104 -2.74 -0.21 -9.83
C THR A 104 -3.64 0.40 -8.76
N VAL A 105 -3.06 0.78 -7.63
CA VAL A 105 -3.72 1.50 -6.54
C VAL A 105 -2.78 2.61 -6.07
N PHE A 106 -3.30 3.84 -6.00
CA PHE A 106 -2.57 4.98 -5.47
C PHE A 106 -2.80 5.10 -3.97
N VAL A 107 -1.74 5.34 -3.21
CA VAL A 107 -1.79 5.41 -1.74
C VAL A 107 -1.45 6.82 -1.27
N LEU A 108 -2.36 7.44 -0.53
CA LEU A 108 -2.29 8.86 -0.15
C LEU A 108 -2.62 9.08 1.33
N GLY A 109 -2.14 10.20 1.87
CA GLY A 109 -2.58 10.76 3.14
C GLY A 109 -3.68 11.82 2.98
N VAL A 110 -3.89 12.58 4.04
CA VAL A 110 -4.84 13.71 4.11
C VAL A 110 -4.19 14.95 3.46
N PRO A 111 -4.88 15.62 2.51
CA PRO A 111 -4.43 16.89 1.94
C PRO A 111 -4.54 18.04 2.95
N ALA A 112 -3.80 19.12 2.69
CA ALA A 112 -4.03 20.39 3.37
C ALA A 112 -5.36 21.01 2.92
N GLY A 113 -6.28 21.22 3.86
CA GLY A 113 -7.53 21.95 3.63
C GLY A 113 -8.66 21.15 3.00
N ALA A 114 -9.89 21.63 3.20
CA ALA A 114 -11.11 20.96 2.77
C ALA A 114 -11.26 20.87 1.24
N GLU A 115 -10.70 21.81 0.48
CA GLU A 115 -10.76 21.78 -0.98
C GLU A 115 -9.95 20.62 -1.56
N GLY A 116 -8.74 20.40 -1.05
CA GLY A 116 -7.91 19.25 -1.44
C GLY A 116 -8.64 17.94 -1.19
N GLN A 117 -9.32 17.81 -0.03
CA GLN A 117 -10.11 16.62 0.28
C GLN A 117 -11.29 16.44 -0.68
N ARG A 118 -11.99 17.52 -1.05
CA ARG A 118 -13.08 17.45 -2.04
C ARG A 118 -12.58 17.03 -3.43
N ARG A 119 -11.42 17.51 -3.86
CA ARG A 119 -10.78 17.11 -5.14
C ARG A 119 -10.44 15.61 -5.11
N LEU A 120 -9.79 15.15 -4.05
CA LEU A 120 -9.43 13.74 -3.88
C LEU A 120 -10.66 12.81 -3.83
N LEU A 121 -11.74 13.24 -3.17
CA LEU A 121 -13.01 12.50 -3.17
C LEU A 121 -13.62 12.36 -4.57
N ARG A 122 -13.55 13.41 -5.40
CA ARG A 122 -14.03 13.34 -6.79
C ARG A 122 -13.18 12.38 -7.62
N GLU A 123 -11.86 12.49 -7.53
CA GLU A 123 -10.94 11.57 -8.22
C GLU A 123 -11.18 10.13 -7.79
N SER A 124 -11.30 9.86 -6.49
CA SER A 124 -11.57 8.53 -5.96
C SER A 124 -12.87 7.93 -6.49
N ARG A 125 -13.93 8.75 -6.66
CA ARG A 125 -15.20 8.31 -7.25
C ARG A 125 -15.08 8.03 -8.75
N GLN A 126 -14.27 8.82 -9.45
CA GLN A 126 -14.07 8.70 -10.90
C GLN A 126 -13.24 7.48 -11.27
N HIS A 127 -12.15 7.22 -10.54
CA HIS A 127 -11.16 6.19 -10.91
C HIS A 127 -11.23 4.92 -10.06
N GLY A 128 -11.76 4.98 -8.83
CA GLY A 128 -11.93 3.80 -7.97
C GLY A 128 -10.61 3.12 -7.56
N ASP A 129 -9.48 3.82 -7.61
CA ASP A 129 -8.12 3.31 -7.41
C ASP A 129 -7.35 4.02 -6.27
N ILE A 130 -8.04 4.82 -5.46
CA ILE A 130 -7.45 5.60 -4.36
C ILE A 130 -7.61 4.88 -3.01
N LEU A 131 -6.48 4.62 -2.35
CA LEU A 131 -6.39 4.23 -0.95
C LEU A 131 -5.90 5.42 -0.12
N GLN A 132 -6.77 5.99 0.72
CA GLN A 132 -6.44 7.12 1.59
C GLN A 132 -6.36 6.69 3.05
N GLY A 133 -5.25 7.03 3.71
CA GLY A 133 -5.09 6.87 5.16
C GLY A 133 -5.24 8.19 5.92
N ASP A 134 -5.61 8.06 7.19
CA ASP A 134 -5.76 9.18 8.14
C ASP A 134 -4.41 9.58 8.76
N PHE A 135 -3.58 10.23 7.95
CA PHE A 135 -2.32 10.85 8.35
C PHE A 135 -1.98 11.99 7.39
N ALA A 136 -1.30 13.02 7.88
CA ALA A 136 -0.81 14.11 7.02
C ALA A 136 0.13 13.57 5.93
N ASP A 137 -0.14 13.91 4.67
CA ASP A 137 0.72 13.49 3.57
C ASP A 137 2.03 14.29 3.58
N SER A 138 3.12 13.64 3.98
CA SER A 138 4.44 14.26 4.08
C SER A 138 5.53 13.20 3.91
N TYR A 139 6.74 13.66 3.56
CA TYR A 139 7.91 12.78 3.43
C TYR A 139 8.18 11.97 4.71
N ALA A 140 8.03 12.59 5.88
CA ALA A 140 8.20 11.93 7.18
C ALA A 140 7.19 10.80 7.45
N ASN A 141 6.06 10.79 6.74
CA ASN A 141 5.00 9.78 6.88
C ASN A 141 5.02 8.72 5.77
N LEU A 142 6.05 8.65 4.92
CA LEU A 142 6.16 7.61 3.89
C LEU A 142 6.09 6.20 4.49
N THR A 143 6.71 5.97 5.64
CA THR A 143 6.65 4.66 6.33
C THR A 143 5.23 4.32 6.81
N ARG A 144 4.43 5.31 7.22
CA ARG A 144 3.00 5.10 7.52
C ARG A 144 2.21 4.74 6.26
N LYS A 145 2.55 5.36 5.13
CA LYS A 145 1.95 5.07 3.82
C LYS A 145 2.28 3.66 3.35
N THR A 146 3.53 3.20 3.54
CA THR A 146 3.91 1.80 3.28
C THR A 146 3.26 0.82 4.24
N LEU A 147 3.15 1.16 5.52
CA LEU A 147 2.40 0.34 6.46
C LEU A 147 0.93 0.17 5.99
N LEU A 148 0.29 1.25 5.54
CA LEU A 148 -1.06 1.21 4.98
C LEU A 148 -1.14 0.33 3.73
N LEU A 149 -0.23 0.52 2.75
CA LEU A 149 -0.26 -0.24 1.49
C LEU A 149 -0.10 -1.75 1.72
N LEU A 150 0.84 -2.14 2.59
CA LEU A 150 1.07 -3.56 2.92
C LEU A 150 -0.11 -4.16 3.69
N ARG A 151 -0.72 -3.41 4.62
CA ARG A 151 -1.91 -3.85 5.36
C ARG A 151 -3.10 -4.04 4.45
N TRP A 152 -3.38 -3.08 3.58
CA TRP A 152 -4.49 -3.16 2.64
C TRP A 152 -4.29 -4.28 1.63
N ALA A 153 -3.09 -4.41 1.05
CA ALA A 153 -2.80 -5.51 0.14
C ALA A 153 -3.01 -6.89 0.80
N ARG A 154 -2.53 -7.06 2.04
CA ARG A 154 -2.73 -8.31 2.80
C ARG A 154 -4.20 -8.58 3.13
N ALA A 155 -4.95 -7.56 3.52
CA ALA A 155 -6.32 -7.74 4.02
C ALA A 155 -7.36 -7.81 2.89
N CYS A 156 -7.23 -6.93 1.89
CA CYS A 156 -8.22 -6.68 0.85
C CYS A 156 -7.83 -7.25 -0.51
N CYS A 157 -6.56 -7.62 -0.72
CA CYS A 157 -6.06 -8.20 -1.96
C CYS A 157 -5.15 -9.42 -1.72
N ALA A 158 -5.53 -10.27 -0.76
CA ALA A 158 -4.74 -11.44 -0.32
C ALA A 158 -4.42 -12.46 -1.43
N GLY A 159 -5.14 -12.42 -2.55
CA GLY A 159 -4.87 -13.28 -3.70
C GLY A 159 -3.74 -12.78 -4.61
N ALA A 160 -3.27 -11.54 -4.46
CA ALA A 160 -2.20 -11.01 -5.31
C ALA A 160 -0.90 -11.79 -5.11
N ARG A 161 -0.25 -12.25 -6.18
CA ARG A 161 1.00 -13.04 -6.09
C ARG A 161 2.20 -12.16 -5.76
N PHE A 162 2.28 -11.00 -6.42
CA PHE A 162 3.36 -10.04 -6.25
C PHE A 162 2.82 -8.64 -6.01
N LEU A 163 3.53 -7.88 -5.19
CA LEU A 163 3.30 -6.47 -4.94
C LEU A 163 4.48 -5.72 -5.54
N LEU A 164 4.20 -4.78 -6.43
CA LEU A 164 5.19 -3.81 -6.91
C LEU A 164 4.91 -2.48 -6.19
N LYS A 165 5.86 -1.99 -5.41
CA LYS A 165 5.85 -0.59 -4.97
C LYS A 165 6.67 0.22 -5.96
N ALA A 166 6.14 1.36 -6.40
CA ALA A 166 6.86 2.31 -7.24
C ALA A 166 6.41 3.74 -6.93
N ASP A 167 7.32 4.70 -6.92
CA ASP A 167 7.00 6.12 -6.68
C ASP A 167 6.25 6.74 -7.86
N ASP A 168 5.47 7.80 -7.60
CA ASP A 168 4.68 8.49 -8.63
C ASP A 168 5.48 9.34 -9.61
N ASP A 169 6.80 9.49 -9.40
CA ASP A 169 7.78 10.11 -10.28
C ASP A 169 8.79 9.12 -10.88
N ALA A 170 8.51 7.82 -10.77
CA ALA A 170 9.25 6.78 -11.46
C ALA A 170 8.55 6.33 -12.76
N PHE A 171 9.32 5.67 -13.63
CA PHE A 171 8.78 4.86 -14.72
C PHE A 171 9.14 3.40 -14.45
N VAL A 172 8.14 2.51 -14.50
CA VAL A 172 8.34 1.06 -14.38
C VAL A 172 7.51 0.37 -15.44
N ASP A 173 8.12 -0.42 -16.32
CA ASP A 173 7.38 -1.29 -17.24
C ASP A 173 6.71 -2.44 -16.47
N ALA A 174 5.57 -2.15 -15.82
CA ALA A 174 4.83 -3.10 -15.00
C ALA A 174 4.38 -4.36 -15.79
N PRO A 175 3.93 -4.26 -17.07
CA PRO A 175 3.68 -5.44 -17.91
C PRO A 175 4.92 -6.33 -18.10
N ALA A 176 6.10 -5.75 -18.33
CA ALA A 176 7.34 -6.51 -18.44
C ALA A 176 7.72 -7.16 -17.11
N VAL A 177 7.60 -6.45 -15.98
CA VAL A 177 7.82 -7.01 -14.63
C VAL A 177 6.89 -8.19 -14.37
N ALA A 178 5.60 -8.06 -14.68
CA ALA A 178 4.63 -9.15 -14.52
C ALA A 178 5.01 -10.38 -15.35
N THR A 179 5.44 -10.16 -16.60
CA THR A 179 5.87 -11.24 -17.51
C THR A 179 7.14 -11.92 -17.01
N TYR A 180 8.13 -11.14 -16.58
CA TYR A 180 9.38 -11.64 -16.01
C TYR A 180 9.12 -12.52 -14.79
N LEU A 181 8.27 -12.07 -13.86
CA LEU A 181 7.92 -12.82 -12.65
C LEU A 181 7.11 -14.10 -12.96
N ALA A 182 6.28 -14.08 -14.00
CA ALA A 182 5.54 -15.28 -14.42
C ALA A 182 6.46 -16.31 -15.10
N ALA A 183 7.50 -15.86 -15.77
CA ALA A 183 8.51 -16.70 -16.40
C ALA A 183 9.56 -17.26 -15.42
N TRP A 184 9.40 -17.03 -14.11
CA TRP A 184 10.30 -17.54 -13.06
C TRP A 184 9.62 -18.62 -12.19
N PRO A 185 9.50 -19.88 -12.67
CA PRO A 185 8.85 -20.97 -11.94
C PRO A 185 9.43 -21.26 -10.56
N ALA A 186 10.74 -21.05 -10.40
CA ALA A 186 11.50 -21.29 -9.18
C ALA A 186 11.72 -20.01 -8.33
N ALA A 187 10.93 -18.95 -8.54
CA ALA A 187 11.04 -17.75 -7.71
C ALA A 187 10.85 -18.11 -6.23
N PRO A 188 11.71 -17.60 -5.33
CA PRO A 188 11.60 -17.92 -3.91
C PRO A 188 10.23 -17.50 -3.36
N PRO A 189 9.59 -18.30 -2.49
CA PRO A 189 8.29 -17.96 -1.92
C PRO A 189 8.29 -16.59 -1.23
N ARG A 190 9.42 -16.18 -0.65
CA ARG A 190 9.68 -14.86 -0.06
C ARG A 190 10.64 -14.04 -0.92
N LEU A 191 10.22 -13.69 -2.13
CA LEU A 191 10.97 -12.78 -3.00
C LEU A 191 10.93 -11.35 -2.47
N TYR A 192 12.09 -10.71 -2.38
CA TYR A 192 12.27 -9.27 -2.29
C TYR A 192 13.26 -8.90 -3.40
N LEU A 193 12.83 -8.07 -4.34
CA LEU A 193 13.58 -7.78 -5.57
C LEU A 193 13.60 -6.27 -5.82
N GLY A 194 14.76 -5.73 -6.16
CA GLY A 194 14.92 -4.32 -6.51
C GLY A 194 16.38 -3.92 -6.58
N ARG A 195 16.65 -2.60 -6.67
CA ARG A 195 18.01 -2.08 -6.60
C ARG A 195 18.48 -2.08 -5.14
N VAL A 196 19.38 -2.99 -4.78
CA VAL A 196 19.83 -3.14 -3.39
C VAL A 196 20.87 -2.08 -2.99
N HIS A 197 20.66 -1.46 -1.84
CA HIS A 197 21.61 -0.63 -1.13
C HIS A 197 22.31 -1.43 -0.04
N TRP A 198 23.65 -1.35 -0.01
CA TRP A 198 24.49 -2.10 0.92
C TRP A 198 25.25 -1.14 1.84
N GLY A 199 25.22 -1.42 3.14
CA GLY A 199 26.06 -0.74 4.12
C GLY A 199 25.82 0.77 4.25
N VAL A 200 24.65 1.28 3.86
CA VAL A 200 24.32 2.71 3.97
C VAL A 200 24.31 3.13 5.43
N ALA A 201 25.00 4.23 5.76
CA ALA A 201 25.02 4.80 7.09
C ALA A 201 23.81 5.74 7.29
N PRO A 202 23.18 5.77 8.47
CA PRO A 202 22.15 6.75 8.80
C PRO A 202 22.69 8.17 8.67
N ASN A 203 21.93 9.06 8.00
CA ASN A 203 22.30 10.46 7.95
C ASN A 203 22.02 11.12 9.32
N ARG A 204 23.07 11.60 9.99
CA ARG A 204 22.98 12.20 11.33
C ARG A 204 22.89 13.73 11.32
N ASP A 205 22.92 14.36 10.16
CA ASP A 205 22.76 15.82 10.05
C ASP A 205 21.29 16.21 10.26
N PRO A 206 20.94 16.98 11.31
CA PRO A 206 19.57 17.40 11.59
C PRO A 206 18.96 18.31 10.50
N ARG A 207 19.76 18.87 9.60
CA ARG A 207 19.29 19.69 8.47
C ARG A 207 18.91 18.86 7.25
N SER A 208 19.30 17.60 7.21
CA SER A 208 18.99 16.70 6.12
C SER A 208 17.53 16.24 6.17
N ARG A 209 16.84 16.22 5.03
CA ARG A 209 15.51 15.58 4.91
C ARG A 209 15.52 14.09 5.24
N HIS A 210 16.70 13.47 5.19
CA HIS A 210 16.95 12.06 5.47
C HIS A 210 17.51 11.84 6.88
N HIS A 211 17.44 12.84 7.75
CA HIS A 211 17.97 12.78 9.11
C HIS A 211 17.34 11.64 9.91
N VAL A 212 18.18 10.79 10.47
CA VAL A 212 17.81 9.73 11.41
C VAL A 212 18.64 9.89 12.67
N PRO A 213 18.03 10.32 13.80
CA PRO A 213 18.76 10.49 15.05
C PRO A 213 19.11 9.12 15.65
N GLU A 214 20.14 9.08 16.50
CA GLU A 214 20.64 7.85 17.12
C GLU A 214 19.58 7.12 17.95
N ARG A 215 18.72 7.88 18.66
CA ARG A 215 17.57 7.33 19.39
C ARG A 215 16.54 6.58 18.52
N VAL A 216 16.47 6.89 17.22
CA VAL A 216 15.59 6.19 16.25
C VAL A 216 16.30 4.96 15.69
N PHE A 217 17.61 5.04 15.48
CA PHE A 217 18.41 3.91 15.03
C PHE A 217 19.85 4.04 15.54
N ALA A 218 20.22 3.19 16.50
CA ALA A 218 21.55 3.21 17.12
C ALA A 218 22.64 2.55 16.26
N GLY A 219 22.27 1.75 15.26
CA GLY A 219 23.25 1.08 14.39
C GLY A 219 24.05 2.06 13.53
N SER A 220 25.30 1.70 13.24
CA SER A 220 26.19 2.48 12.36
C SER A 220 25.87 2.32 10.87
N ARG A 221 25.22 1.21 10.49
CA ARG A 221 24.79 0.91 9.11
C ARG A 221 23.43 0.23 9.11
N TYR A 222 22.63 0.52 8.09
CA TYR A 222 21.39 -0.18 7.82
C TYR A 222 21.66 -1.61 7.31
N PRO A 223 20.73 -2.56 7.51
CA PRO A 223 20.77 -3.83 6.79
C PRO A 223 20.63 -3.59 5.28
N PRO A 224 20.89 -4.58 4.41
CA PRO A 224 20.59 -4.48 2.99
C PRO A 224 19.09 -4.20 2.76
N TYR A 225 18.78 -3.31 1.83
CA TYR A 225 17.40 -2.96 1.48
C TYR A 225 17.30 -2.53 0.00
N CYS A 226 16.14 -2.76 -0.64
CA CYS A 226 15.89 -2.23 -1.98
C CYS A 226 15.56 -0.75 -1.92
N SER A 227 16.07 0.03 -2.88
CA SER A 227 15.76 1.44 -3.08
C SER A 227 14.26 1.72 -3.03
N GLY A 228 13.88 2.82 -2.36
CA GLY A 228 12.51 3.30 -2.31
C GLY A 228 11.89 3.55 -3.69
N THR A 229 12.66 3.89 -4.73
CA THR A 229 12.10 4.23 -6.06
C THR A 229 11.17 3.14 -6.61
N ALA A 230 11.59 1.88 -6.54
CA ALA A 230 10.75 0.74 -6.87
C ALA A 230 11.31 -0.57 -6.30
N TYR A 231 10.42 -1.45 -5.84
CA TYR A 231 10.75 -2.82 -5.44
C TYR A 231 9.55 -3.76 -5.57
N VAL A 232 9.84 -5.05 -5.71
CA VAL A 232 8.85 -6.13 -5.73
C VAL A 232 8.97 -6.97 -4.46
N LEU A 233 7.82 -7.27 -3.86
CA LEU A 233 7.68 -8.26 -2.80
C LEU A 233 6.73 -9.36 -3.28
N SER A 234 7.08 -10.62 -3.07
CA SER A 234 6.06 -11.67 -3.13
C SER A 234 5.04 -11.47 -2.02
N ARG A 235 3.84 -12.06 -2.18
CA ARG A 235 2.82 -12.07 -1.13
C ARG A 235 3.35 -12.51 0.23
N GLN A 236 4.15 -13.59 0.26
CA GLN A 236 4.67 -14.11 1.52
C GLN A 236 5.74 -13.18 2.11
N ALA A 237 6.61 -12.60 1.27
CA ALA A 237 7.58 -11.61 1.73
C ALA A 237 6.88 -10.38 2.31
N ALA A 238 5.89 -9.82 1.61
CA ALA A 238 5.10 -8.68 2.08
C ALA A 238 4.42 -8.96 3.43
N GLY A 239 3.82 -10.15 3.59
CA GLY A 239 3.23 -10.58 4.86
C GLY A 239 4.24 -10.70 6.00
N ALA A 240 5.43 -11.24 5.71
CA ALA A 240 6.50 -11.44 6.69
C ALA A 240 7.16 -10.11 7.08
N VAL A 241 7.48 -9.24 6.11
CA VAL A 241 8.00 -7.88 6.32
C VAL A 241 7.02 -7.07 7.17
N LEU A 242 5.72 -7.11 6.85
CA LEU A 242 4.69 -6.39 7.63
C LEU A 242 4.62 -6.89 9.08
N ALA A 243 4.80 -8.20 9.31
CA ALA A 243 4.77 -8.76 10.65
C ALA A 243 6.02 -8.38 11.47
N ALA A 244 7.21 -8.53 10.89
CA ALA A 244 8.49 -8.22 11.52
C ALA A 244 8.72 -6.71 11.70
N GLY A 245 8.23 -5.89 10.77
CA GLY A 245 8.36 -4.43 10.81
C GLY A 245 7.57 -3.74 11.93
N ARG A 246 6.66 -4.45 12.62
CA ARG A 246 5.85 -3.87 13.73
C ARG A 246 6.70 -3.26 14.84
N GLY A 247 7.89 -3.82 15.10
CA GLY A 247 8.82 -3.29 16.11
C GLY A 247 9.65 -2.09 15.65
N ALA A 248 9.85 -1.93 14.33
CA ALA A 248 10.77 -0.92 13.80
C ALA A 248 10.17 0.50 13.83
N PRO A 249 10.91 1.55 14.24
CA PRO A 249 10.38 2.91 14.32
C PRO A 249 9.83 3.44 13.00
N LEU A 250 8.66 4.08 13.03
CA LEU A 250 8.04 4.67 11.83
C LEU A 250 8.76 5.94 11.33
N ALA A 251 9.65 6.52 12.14
CA ALA A 251 10.45 7.69 11.77
C ALA A 251 11.66 7.32 10.88
N LEU A 252 11.89 6.04 10.61
CA LEU A 252 12.89 5.61 9.65
C LEU A 252 12.43 5.91 8.22
N PRO A 253 13.38 6.12 7.28
CA PRO A 253 13.10 6.06 5.86
C PRO A 253 12.35 4.78 5.51
N GLU A 254 11.40 4.89 4.58
CA GLU A 254 10.45 3.82 4.28
C GLU A 254 11.13 2.55 3.75
N ASP A 255 12.08 2.71 2.85
CA ASP A 255 12.88 1.63 2.26
C ASP A 255 13.77 0.93 3.30
N VAL A 256 14.36 1.70 4.22
CA VAL A 256 15.08 1.18 5.39
C VAL A 256 14.15 0.41 6.32
N TRP A 257 12.93 0.90 6.57
CA TRP A 257 11.94 0.21 7.40
C TRP A 257 11.53 -1.13 6.79
N VAL A 258 11.33 -1.18 5.46
CA VAL A 258 11.09 -2.42 4.71
C VAL A 258 12.28 -3.37 4.82
N GLY A 259 13.50 -2.87 4.65
CA GLY A 259 14.73 -3.66 4.80
C GLY A 259 14.93 -4.26 6.20
N LEU A 260 14.63 -3.50 7.25
CA LEU A 260 14.63 -4.02 8.63
C LEU A 260 13.57 -5.09 8.84
N GLY A 261 12.36 -4.88 8.31
CA GLY A 261 11.31 -5.90 8.32
C GLY A 261 11.74 -7.16 7.56
N ALA A 262 12.40 -7.02 6.41
CA ALA A 262 12.90 -8.13 5.61
C ALA A 262 13.98 -8.91 6.37
N ARG A 263 14.97 -8.22 6.94
CA ARG A 263 16.00 -8.85 7.78
C ARG A 263 15.39 -9.58 8.98
N GLY A 264 14.46 -8.95 9.70
CA GLY A 264 13.78 -9.59 10.83
C GLY A 264 12.93 -10.80 10.44
N ALA A 265 12.51 -10.87 9.18
CA ALA A 265 11.76 -11.99 8.61
C ALA A 265 12.62 -13.06 7.92
N GLY A 266 13.96 -12.91 7.92
CA GLY A 266 14.88 -13.78 7.18
C GLY A 266 14.71 -13.71 5.66
N VAL A 267 14.30 -12.55 5.14
CA VAL A 267 14.14 -12.27 3.71
C VAL A 267 15.30 -11.38 3.25
N ALA A 268 16.04 -11.82 2.24
CA ALA A 268 17.10 -11.05 1.61
C ALA A 268 16.57 -10.31 0.36
N PRO A 269 16.94 -9.02 0.17
CA PRO A 269 16.72 -8.28 -1.07
C PRO A 269 17.67 -8.70 -2.21
#